data_AF-A0A060BU76-F1
#
_entry.id   AF-A0A060BU76-F1
#
_cell.length_a   1.000
_cell.length_b   1.000
_cell.length_c   1.000
_cell.angle_alpha   90.00
_cell.angle_beta   90.00
_cell.angle_gamma   90.00
#
_symmetry.space_group_name_H-M   'P 1'
#
loop_
_entity.id
_entity.type
_entity.pdbx_description
1 polymer ?
#
loop_
_entity_poly.entity_id
_entity_poly.type
_entity_poly.pdbx_seq_one_letter_code
_entity_poly.pdbx_strand_id
1 'polypeptide(L)'
;QSDPYLSQAVLDLQFGHSQRVGYDVATYVLSQLQRIGDLHKRRPEHASLGVLRSPDIPSILVETGFISNTGEERLLASDAYQQQIAEAIYHGLRNYFMQHPLQSAPRGAAAQTASAGASDGMLLN
;
A
#
# COMPACT_ATOMS: atom_id res chain seq x y z
N GLN A 1 16.42 -14.60 27.66
CA GLN A 1 15.68 -13.34 27.88
C GLN A 1 16.01 -12.43 26.71
N SER A 2 15.01 -11.95 25.97
CA SER A 2 15.21 -11.01 24.85
C SER A 2 15.59 -9.65 25.43
N ASP A 3 16.64 -9.02 24.90
CA ASP A 3 17.04 -7.68 25.33
C ASP A 3 15.98 -6.65 24.87
N PRO A 4 15.33 -5.92 25.79
CA PRO A 4 14.31 -4.92 25.45
C PRO A 4 14.87 -3.77 24.59
N TYR A 5 16.14 -3.40 24.74
CA TYR A 5 16.76 -2.36 23.93
C TYR A 5 17.00 -2.83 22.49
N LEU A 6 17.38 -4.10 22.32
CA LEU A 6 17.53 -4.69 20.99
C LEU A 6 16.20 -4.78 20.25
N SER A 7 15.13 -5.18 20.97
CA SER A 7 13.79 -5.28 20.39
C SER A 7 13.28 -3.91 19.92
N GLN A 8 13.47 -2.87 20.73
CA GLN A 8 13.12 -1.50 20.36
C GLN A 8 13.93 -1.00 19.16
N ALA A 9 15.24 -1.23 19.16
CA ALA A 9 16.09 -0.82 18.04
C ALA A 9 15.67 -1.49 16.72
N VAL A 10 15.32 -2.79 16.74
CA VAL A 10 14.82 -3.50 15.56
C VAL A 10 13.49 -2.92 15.08
N LEU A 11 12.56 -2.65 16.00
CA LEU A 11 11.27 -2.04 15.65
C LEU A 11 11.44 -0.65 15.05
N ASP A 12 12.33 0.18 15.61
CA ASP A 12 12.62 1.52 15.09
C ASP A 12 13.23 1.46 13.69
N LEU A 13 14.15 0.51 13.46
CA LEU A 13 14.74 0.28 12.13
C LEU A 13 13.70 -0.18 11.11
N GLN A 14 12.82 -1.10 11.50
CA GLN A 14 11.71 -1.57 10.67
C GLN A 14 10.80 -0.39 10.32
N PHE A 15 10.37 0.39 11.31
CA PHE A 15 9.52 1.55 11.12
C PHE A 15 10.14 2.57 10.16
N GLY A 16 11.42 2.92 10.36
CA GLY A 16 12.14 3.81 9.47
C GLY A 16 12.31 3.27 8.05
N HIS A 17 12.46 1.94 7.89
CA HIS A 17 12.49 1.31 6.57
C HIS A 17 11.12 1.35 5.88
N SER A 18 10.06 0.94 6.58
CA SER A 18 8.67 0.97 6.11
C SER A 18 8.26 2.38 5.66
N GLN A 19 8.61 3.41 6.43
CA GLN A 19 8.35 4.81 6.06
C GLN A 19 9.08 5.25 4.78
N ARG A 20 10.36 4.89 4.61
CA ARG A 20 11.10 5.21 3.39
C ARG A 20 10.50 4.53 2.18
N VAL A 21 10.18 3.23 2.29
CA VAL A 21 9.52 2.49 1.21
C VAL A 21 8.16 3.09 0.88
N GLY A 22 7.36 3.44 1.90
CA GLY A 22 6.07 4.10 1.70
C GLY A 22 6.21 5.45 0.98
N TYR A 23 7.23 6.24 1.31
CA TYR A 23 7.53 7.50 0.62
C TYR A 23 7.89 7.30 -0.86
N ASP A 24 8.72 6.29 -1.16
CA ASP A 24 9.08 5.95 -2.53
C ASP A 24 7.84 5.53 -3.33
N VAL A 25 7.03 4.60 -2.79
CA VAL A 25 5.76 4.18 -3.40
C VAL A 25 4.85 5.39 -3.65
N ALA A 26 4.69 6.27 -2.66
CA ALA A 26 3.89 7.47 -2.78
C ALA A 26 4.40 8.40 -3.88
N THR A 27 5.72 8.49 -4.09
CA THR A 27 6.31 9.30 -5.17
C THR A 27 5.91 8.77 -6.55
N TYR A 28 5.93 7.46 -6.76
CA TYR A 28 5.47 6.86 -8.02
C TYR A 28 3.98 7.04 -8.24
N VAL A 29 3.14 6.81 -7.22
CA VAL A 29 1.69 7.01 -7.29
C VAL A 29 1.36 8.47 -7.58
N LEU A 30 1.99 9.41 -6.89
CA LEU A 30 1.79 10.85 -7.09
C LEU A 30 2.13 11.28 -8.52
N SER A 31 3.21 10.73 -9.10
CA SER A 31 3.59 11.05 -10.49
C SER A 31 2.52 10.67 -11.52
N GLN A 32 1.73 9.62 -11.26
CA GLN A 32 0.64 9.23 -12.15
C GLN A 32 -0.61 10.09 -11.89
N LEU A 33 -0.93 10.38 -10.63
CA LEU A 33 -2.06 11.23 -10.27
C LEU A 33 -1.93 12.66 -10.83
N GLN A 34 -0.71 13.20 -10.92
CA GLN A 34 -0.43 14.52 -11.53
C GLN A 34 -0.88 14.64 -13.00
N ARG A 35 -1.18 13.53 -13.67
CA ARG A 35 -1.60 13.50 -15.07
C ARG A 35 -3.12 13.57 -15.24
N ILE A 36 -3.88 13.40 -14.16
CA ILE A 36 -5.35 13.36 -14.18
C ILE A 36 -5.93 14.74 -13.87
N GLY A 37 -5.34 15.46 -12.92
CA GLY A 37 -5.83 16.76 -12.48
C GLY A 37 -4.83 17.51 -11.59
N ASP A 38 -5.27 18.64 -11.07
CA ASP A 38 -4.47 19.47 -10.18
C ASP A 38 -4.32 18.81 -8.81
N LEU A 39 -3.08 18.68 -8.35
CA LEU A 39 -2.78 18.18 -7.02
C LEU A 39 -2.47 19.32 -6.07
N HIS A 40 -3.00 19.22 -4.84
CA HIS A 40 -2.72 20.19 -3.79
C HIS A 40 -1.24 20.22 -3.37
N LYS A 41 -0.50 19.11 -3.58
CA LYS A 41 0.92 18.97 -3.28
C LYS A 41 1.68 18.32 -4.42
N ARG A 42 2.96 18.73 -4.58
CA ARG A 42 3.86 18.21 -5.62
C ARG A 42 4.80 17.11 -5.12
N ARG A 43 4.81 16.83 -3.82
CA ARG A 43 5.59 15.77 -3.18
C ARG A 43 4.74 15.05 -2.13
N PRO A 44 5.06 13.78 -1.79
CA PRO A 44 4.45 13.12 -0.66
C PRO A 44 4.72 13.87 0.64
N GLU A 45 3.73 13.93 1.51
CA GLU A 45 3.81 14.57 2.82
C GLU A 45 3.86 13.51 3.93
N HIS A 46 4.55 13.82 5.02
CA HIS A 46 4.52 12.99 6.22
C HIS A 46 3.29 13.34 7.07
N ALA A 47 2.62 12.32 7.60
CA ALA A 47 1.50 12.51 8.50
C ALA A 47 1.53 11.51 9.66
N SER A 48 1.21 11.99 10.86
CA SER A 48 1.20 11.17 12.09
C SER A 48 -0.12 10.42 12.29
N LEU A 49 -0.62 9.75 11.25
CA LEU A 49 -1.91 9.04 11.25
C LEU A 49 -1.75 7.58 11.64
N GLY A 50 -2.65 7.04 12.47
CA GLY A 50 -2.58 5.66 12.96
C GLY A 50 -2.55 4.60 11.84
N VAL A 51 -3.25 4.85 10.73
CA VAL A 51 -3.28 3.98 9.55
C VAL A 51 -1.94 3.87 8.81
N LEU A 52 -0.99 4.77 9.08
CA LEU A 52 0.34 4.81 8.47
C LEU A 52 1.44 4.26 9.39
N ARG A 53 1.09 3.62 10.51
CA ARG A 53 2.06 3.25 11.56
C ARG A 53 2.44 1.76 11.61
N SER A 54 2.27 1.02 10.52
CA SER A 54 2.73 -0.38 10.50
C SER A 54 4.27 -0.43 10.42
N PRO A 55 4.96 -1.10 11.36
CA PRO A 55 6.43 -1.11 11.41
C PRO A 55 7.05 -1.90 10.25
N ASP A 56 6.39 -2.93 9.73
CA ASP A 56 6.93 -3.84 8.72
C ASP A 56 6.16 -3.81 7.40
N ILE A 57 5.06 -3.04 7.32
CA ILE A 57 4.25 -2.88 6.09
C ILE A 57 4.29 -1.41 5.67
N PRO A 58 4.87 -1.08 4.49
CA PRO A 58 4.79 0.26 3.93
C PRO A 58 3.34 0.67 3.69
N SER A 59 2.95 1.83 4.24
CA SER A 59 1.59 2.38 4.11
C SER A 59 1.61 3.76 3.46
N ILE A 60 0.63 4.03 2.59
CA ILE A 60 0.37 5.37 2.02
C ILE A 60 -1.10 5.73 2.20
N LEU A 61 -1.39 7.02 2.31
CA LEU A 61 -2.76 7.56 2.22
C LEU A 61 -2.82 8.42 0.96
N VAL A 62 -3.80 8.15 0.10
CA VAL A 62 -4.02 8.90 -1.14
C VAL A 62 -5.24 9.77 -0.97
N GLU A 63 -5.05 11.09 -1.03
CA GLU A 63 -6.14 12.06 -1.10
C GLU A 63 -6.55 12.22 -2.57
N THR A 64 -7.79 11.86 -2.88
CA THR A 64 -8.32 11.80 -4.25
C THR A 64 -9.01 13.10 -4.70
N GLY A 65 -9.33 13.98 -3.75
CA GLY A 65 -9.96 15.29 -3.96
C GLY A 65 -10.67 15.76 -2.70
N PHE A 66 -11.19 16.99 -2.74
CA PHE A 66 -11.89 17.66 -1.65
C PHE A 66 -13.41 17.68 -1.89
N ILE A 67 -14.17 16.94 -1.10
CA ILE A 67 -15.65 16.96 -1.14
C ILE A 67 -16.22 18.34 -0.80
N SER A 68 -15.47 19.18 -0.07
CA SER A 68 -15.84 20.56 0.21
C SER A 68 -15.81 21.48 -1.02
N ASN A 69 -15.15 21.06 -2.11
CA ASN A 69 -15.15 21.74 -3.39
C ASN A 69 -16.21 21.09 -4.30
N THR A 70 -17.28 21.80 -4.62
CA THR A 70 -18.39 21.27 -5.43
C THR A 70 -17.97 20.78 -6.83
N GLY A 71 -16.88 21.31 -7.40
CA GLY A 71 -16.33 20.83 -8.66
C GLY A 71 -15.70 19.46 -8.51
N GLU A 72 -14.83 19.30 -7.50
CA GLU A 72 -14.16 18.03 -7.20
C GLU A 72 -15.14 16.98 -6.68
N GLU A 73 -16.12 17.36 -5.86
CA GLU A 73 -17.20 16.48 -5.41
C GLU A 73 -17.93 15.80 -6.59
N ARG A 74 -18.31 16.58 -7.62
CA ARG A 74 -18.97 16.03 -8.82
C ARG A 74 -18.05 15.08 -9.60
N LEU A 75 -16.76 15.39 -9.68
CA LEU A 75 -15.79 14.49 -10.30
C LEU A 75 -15.64 13.20 -9.48
N LEU A 76 -15.50 13.29 -8.17
CA LEU A 76 -15.39 12.15 -7.27
C LEU A 76 -16.63 11.24 -7.31
N ALA A 77 -17.81 11.78 -7.64
CA ALA A 77 -19.03 11.01 -7.86
C ALA A 77 -19.11 10.32 -9.24
N SER A 78 -18.18 10.58 -10.16
CA SER A 78 -18.17 10.02 -11.50
C SER A 78 -17.36 8.72 -11.60
N ASP A 79 -17.99 7.65 -12.10
CA ASP A 79 -17.33 6.37 -12.37
C ASP A 79 -16.10 6.53 -13.28
N ALA A 80 -16.18 7.40 -14.29
CA ALA A 80 -15.07 7.62 -15.22
C ALA A 80 -13.86 8.24 -14.53
N TYR A 81 -14.08 9.21 -13.62
CA TYR A 81 -13.00 9.84 -12.87
C TYR A 81 -12.43 8.91 -11.80
N GLN A 82 -13.28 8.14 -11.11
CA GLN A 82 -12.83 7.10 -10.19
C GLN A 82 -11.95 6.06 -10.90
N GLN A 83 -12.33 5.65 -12.11
CA GLN A 83 -11.53 4.73 -12.92
C GLN A 83 -10.16 5.32 -13.28
N GLN A 84 -10.10 6.61 -13.66
CA GLN A 84 -8.83 7.29 -13.91
C GLN A 84 -7.93 7.27 -12.68
N ILE A 85 -8.47 7.60 -11.50
CA ILE A 85 -7.70 7.57 -10.24
C ILE A 85 -7.19 6.15 -9.95
N ALA A 86 -8.05 5.15 -10.07
CA ALA A 86 -7.68 3.76 -9.85
C ALA A 86 -6.55 3.31 -10.80
N GLU A 87 -6.62 3.69 -12.07
CA GLU A 87 -5.58 3.43 -13.06
C GLU A 87 -4.26 4.12 -12.71
N ALA A 88 -4.28 5.38 -12.28
CA ALA A 88 -3.07 6.07 -11.84
C ALA A 88 -2.43 5.40 -10.62
N ILE A 89 -3.22 4.99 -9.63
CA ILE A 89 -2.70 4.26 -8.47
C ILE A 89 -2.07 2.93 -8.92
N TYR A 90 -2.78 2.18 -9.77
CA TYR A 90 -2.29 0.92 -10.34
C TYR A 90 -0.97 1.12 -11.09
N HIS A 91 -0.90 2.09 -12.00
CA HIS A 91 0.30 2.38 -12.78
C HIS A 91 1.45 2.86 -11.88
N GLY A 92 1.17 3.63 -10.84
CA GLY A 92 2.17 4.06 -9.86
C GLY A 92 2.78 2.87 -9.12
N LEU A 93 1.94 1.98 -8.59
CA LEU A 93 2.37 0.74 -7.92
C LEU A 93 3.15 -0.17 -8.88
N ARG A 94 2.64 -0.37 -10.10
CA ARG A 94 3.33 -1.16 -11.13
C ARG A 94 4.71 -0.59 -11.44
N ASN A 95 4.82 0.71 -11.64
CA ASN A 95 6.09 1.38 -11.95
C ASN A 95 7.08 1.26 -10.79
N TYR A 96 6.61 1.38 -9.54
CA TYR A 96 7.42 1.12 -8.36
C TYR A 96 7.99 -0.31 -8.38
N PHE A 97 7.16 -1.34 -8.52
CA PHE A 97 7.64 -2.73 -8.51
C PHE A 97 8.46 -3.13 -9.74
N MET A 98 8.33 -2.42 -10.87
CA MET A 98 9.24 -2.61 -12.00
C MET A 98 10.66 -2.13 -11.71
N GLN A 99 10.81 -1.05 -10.92
CA GLN A 99 12.13 -0.54 -10.51
C GLN A 99 12.65 -1.18 -9.21
N HIS A 100 11.74 -1.70 -8.39
CA HIS A 100 12.01 -2.42 -7.17
C HIS A 100 11.37 -3.82 -7.23
N PRO A 101 11.93 -4.75 -8.04
CA PRO A 101 11.41 -6.11 -8.11
C PRO A 101 11.28 -6.70 -6.72
N LEU A 102 10.16 -7.40 -6.47
CA LEU A 102 9.96 -8.10 -5.21
C LEU A 102 11.15 -9.04 -4.98
N GLN A 103 11.97 -8.71 -3.98
CA GLN A 103 12.90 -9.69 -3.45
C GLN A 103 12.05 -10.83 -2.94
N SER A 104 12.31 -12.05 -3.41
CA SER A 104 11.53 -13.25 -3.13
C SER A 104 11.04 -13.22 -1.68
N ALA A 105 9.72 -13.08 -1.52
CA ALA A 105 9.10 -12.88 -0.21
C ALA A 105 9.66 -13.90 0.79
N PRO A 106 9.96 -13.49 2.04
CA PRO A 106 10.35 -14.46 3.06
C PRO A 106 9.27 -15.54 3.12
N ARG A 107 9.68 -16.80 2.90
CA ARG A 107 8.85 -18.00 2.97
C ARG A 107 8.30 -18.16 4.40
N GLY A 108 7.27 -17.41 4.74
CA GLY A 108 6.71 -17.40 6.11
C GLY A 108 5.20 -17.22 6.18
N ALA A 109 4.59 -16.49 5.24
CA ALA A 109 3.16 -16.15 5.34
C ALA A 109 2.24 -16.90 4.35
N ALA A 110 2.77 -17.46 3.26
CA ALA A 110 1.94 -18.04 2.19
C ALA A 110 1.68 -19.56 2.31
N ALA A 111 2.13 -20.24 3.37
CA ALA A 111 2.09 -21.70 3.45
C ALA A 111 0.96 -22.31 4.31
N GLN A 112 0.05 -21.51 4.87
CA GLN A 112 -0.97 -22.03 5.81
C GLN A 112 -2.43 -22.06 5.28
N THR A 113 -2.68 -21.78 3.99
CA THR A 113 -4.06 -21.79 3.45
C THR A 113 -4.36 -22.91 2.45
N ALA A 114 -3.52 -23.96 2.35
CA ALA A 114 -3.81 -25.12 1.50
C ALA A 114 -3.58 -26.45 2.22
N SER A 115 -4.49 -26.81 3.14
CA SER A 115 -4.67 -28.23 3.54
C SER A 115 -6.07 -28.52 4.12
N ALA A 116 -7.12 -27.96 3.50
CA ALA A 116 -8.48 -28.39 3.77
C ALA A 116 -9.15 -28.84 2.46
N GLY A 117 -9.32 -30.16 2.31
CA GLY A 117 -10.24 -30.74 1.33
C GLY A 117 -9.66 -31.82 0.43
N ALA A 118 -9.48 -33.04 0.98
CA ALA A 118 -9.70 -34.30 0.24
C ALA A 118 -9.53 -35.50 1.18
N SER A 119 -10.61 -35.96 1.79
CA SER A 119 -10.73 -37.37 2.19
C SER A 119 -12.14 -37.82 1.79
N ASP A 120 -12.28 -38.05 0.49
CA ASP A 120 -13.30 -38.92 -0.07
C ASP A 120 -12.94 -40.36 0.31
N GLY A 121 -13.88 -41.05 0.94
CA GLY A 121 -13.65 -42.32 1.61
C GLY A 121 -14.96 -43.03 1.89
N MET A 122 -15.75 -43.21 0.83
CA MET A 122 -16.96 -44.01 0.78
C MET A 122 -16.63 -45.47 1.14
N LEU A 123 -17.08 -45.93 2.32
CA LEU A 123 -17.02 -47.34 2.71
C LEU A 123 -18.27 -48.06 2.17
N LEU A 124 -18.07 -48.82 1.10
CA LEU A 124 -18.89 -49.95 0.69
C LEU A 124 -17.95 -51.09 0.28
N ASN A 125 -17.76 -52.06 1.17
CA ASN A 125 -18.03 -53.49 0.98
C ASN A 125 -17.66 -54.26 2.26
#